data_AF-A0A4V2M528-F1
#
_entry.id   AF-A0A4V2M528-F1
#
_cell.length_a   1.000
_cell.length_b   1.000
_cell.length_c   1.000
_cell.angle_alpha   90.00
_cell.angle_beta   90.00
_cell.angle_gamma   90.00
#
_symmetry.space_group_name_H-M   'P 1'
#
loop_
_entity.id
_entity.type
_entity.pdbx_description
1 polymer ?
#
loop_
_entity_poly.entity_id
_entity_poly.type
_entity_poly.pdbx_seq_one_letter_code
_entity_poly.pdbx_strand_id
1 'polypeptide(L)'
;MARTDRSTLELVGRHHVLAAGFLLENGADGLGVHVPHVELPAAQVAALVVAPGRYGGMMLAYREVVAGREPSDRFRTSGSAGGLYGSEDAETVAELDEVAASNDSLEQQLTDSHFERLSENVWRYNRDDTSMTAVLRDGQLSVYWPANGYGMDDVVRGSEVDRVVQHPVYDGSVEALRLDGEWMSYTLIAPSLHPVDAEMTRAATSAELGLPEIPRSAEPSGFVVGGENDTETIRGLTELNGHSVEQVEAWMRPAGWDSPRDFDASQAGFLGRGDKLLATLARDNDVVRKLGLTHAELGESVRAAGFVSTRHGITDYIGAGDHRYSVQAQTSRGFQESPFRDETRGGADFQVTNERTGATVALSDLGGEMISRYGFYQGPGSPYRSAPEDIIRTFGDLAEKAGGEAEIKRIVAEVDAYHSAADAMGRAATGWAGRPTQAGAAAPSRPATGTRRAPDVRGR
;
A
#
# COMPACT_ATOMS: atom_id res chain seq x y z
N MET A 1 -4.17 14.20 -30.88
CA MET A 1 -4.15 12.79 -31.32
C MET A 1 -2.98 12.57 -32.27
N ALA A 2 -1.78 12.36 -31.73
CA ALA A 2 -0.68 11.79 -32.50
C ALA A 2 -1.03 10.34 -32.86
N ARG A 3 -0.50 9.85 -33.98
CA ARG A 3 -0.86 8.58 -34.62
C ARG A 3 -0.45 7.38 -33.76
N THR A 4 -1.37 6.85 -32.96
CA THR A 4 -1.32 5.43 -32.55
C THR A 4 -1.20 4.59 -33.81
N ASP A 5 -0.25 3.66 -33.84
CA ASP A 5 -0.21 2.65 -34.90
C ASP A 5 -1.40 1.71 -34.72
N ARG A 6 -2.54 2.11 -35.30
CA ARG A 6 -3.82 1.41 -35.13
C ARG A 6 -3.84 0.03 -35.79
N SER A 7 -2.79 -0.39 -36.49
CA SER A 7 -2.78 -1.71 -37.14
C SER A 7 -2.82 -2.87 -36.15
N THR A 8 -2.45 -2.65 -34.89
CA THR A 8 -2.50 -3.67 -33.83
C THR A 8 -3.75 -3.58 -32.97
N LEU A 9 -4.63 -2.61 -33.22
CA LEU A 9 -5.90 -2.46 -32.52
C LEU A 9 -7.01 -3.03 -33.39
N GLU A 10 -7.69 -4.05 -32.89
CA GLU A 10 -8.74 -4.69 -33.65
C GLU A 10 -10.12 -4.34 -33.12
N LEU A 11 -10.94 -3.73 -33.97
CA LEU A 11 -12.32 -3.43 -33.65
C LEU A 11 -13.18 -4.70 -33.72
N VAL A 12 -13.66 -5.17 -32.56
CA VAL A 12 -14.58 -6.33 -32.48
C VAL A 12 -16.03 -5.92 -32.27
N GLY A 13 -16.28 -4.66 -31.91
CA GLY A 13 -17.63 -4.08 -31.80
C GLY A 13 -17.58 -2.57 -31.79
N ARG A 14 -18.73 -1.90 -31.75
CA ARG A 14 -18.82 -0.42 -31.84
C ARG A 14 -17.97 0.32 -30.80
N HIS A 15 -17.84 -0.26 -29.61
CA HIS A 15 -17.11 0.29 -28.46
C HIS A 15 -16.05 -0.67 -27.93
N HIS A 16 -15.77 -1.76 -28.65
CA HIS A 16 -14.95 -2.87 -28.16
C HIS A 16 -13.75 -3.09 -29.08
N VAL A 17 -12.56 -3.09 -28.50
CA VAL A 17 -11.28 -3.28 -29.21
C VAL A 17 -10.49 -4.39 -28.55
N LEU A 18 -9.93 -5.31 -29.32
CA LEU A 18 -8.93 -6.26 -28.84
C LEU A 18 -7.53 -5.71 -29.07
N ALA A 19 -6.68 -5.79 -28.05
CA ALA A 19 -5.28 -5.38 -28.12
C ALA A 19 -4.44 -6.08 -27.05
N ALA A 20 -3.32 -6.71 -27.44
CA ALA A 20 -2.38 -7.35 -26.52
C ALA A 20 -3.03 -8.33 -25.51
N GLY A 21 -4.02 -9.11 -25.97
CA GLY A 21 -4.77 -10.05 -25.13
C GLY A 21 -5.83 -9.41 -24.22
N PHE A 22 -5.98 -8.08 -24.23
CA PHE A 22 -7.05 -7.39 -23.51
C PHE A 22 -8.25 -7.12 -24.42
N LEU A 23 -9.43 -7.07 -23.81
CA LEU A 23 -10.60 -6.44 -24.40
C LEU A 23 -10.78 -5.06 -23.78
N LEU A 24 -10.78 -4.04 -24.63
CA LEU A 24 -10.90 -2.63 -24.28
C LEU A 24 -12.30 -2.14 -24.62
N GLU A 25 -12.94 -1.47 -23.66
CA GLU A 25 -14.27 -0.91 -23.79
C GLU A 25 -14.19 0.60 -23.58
N ASN A 26 -14.52 1.41 -24.59
CA ASN A 26 -14.56 2.86 -24.42
C ASN A 26 -15.99 3.32 -24.10
N GLY A 27 -16.22 3.68 -22.84
CA GLY A 27 -17.53 4.06 -22.31
C GLY A 27 -17.63 5.53 -21.92
N ALA A 28 -18.80 5.93 -21.39
CA ALA A 28 -19.00 7.28 -20.86
C ALA A 28 -18.14 7.56 -19.61
N ASP A 29 -17.79 6.51 -18.87
CA ASP A 29 -16.99 6.57 -17.64
C ASP A 29 -15.48 6.40 -17.91
N GLY A 30 -15.07 6.43 -19.19
CA GLY A 30 -13.68 6.29 -19.61
C GLY A 30 -13.34 4.91 -20.18
N LEU A 31 -12.04 4.58 -20.18
CA LEU A 31 -11.52 3.31 -20.68
C LEU A 31 -11.77 2.18 -19.67
N GLY A 32 -12.51 1.16 -20.08
CA GLY A 32 -12.60 -0.12 -19.41
C GLY A 32 -11.60 -1.10 -20.01
N VAL A 33 -10.84 -1.79 -19.16
CA VAL A 33 -9.96 -2.90 -19.55
C VAL A 33 -10.56 -4.18 -19.02
N HIS A 34 -10.58 -5.22 -19.85
CA HIS A 34 -11.06 -6.55 -19.47
C HIS A 34 -9.97 -7.58 -19.75
N VAL A 35 -9.75 -8.46 -18.77
CA VAL A 35 -8.71 -9.49 -18.81
C VAL A 35 -9.28 -10.83 -19.29
N PRO A 36 -8.53 -11.61 -20.08
CA PRO A 36 -8.98 -12.91 -20.55
C PRO A 36 -8.91 -13.95 -19.42
N HIS A 37 -9.98 -14.70 -19.20
CA HIS A 37 -10.00 -15.84 -18.26
C HIS A 37 -10.26 -17.18 -18.94
N VAL A 38 -10.82 -17.13 -20.16
CA VAL A 38 -11.14 -18.30 -20.98
C VAL A 38 -10.71 -17.97 -22.40
N GLU A 39 -9.89 -18.84 -23.00
CA GLU A 39 -9.48 -18.76 -24.39
C GLU A 39 -9.39 -20.18 -24.96
N LEU A 40 -10.38 -20.57 -25.78
CA LEU A 40 -10.51 -21.94 -26.27
C LEU A 40 -11.00 -21.91 -27.72
N PRO A 41 -10.63 -22.89 -28.56
CA PRO A 41 -11.34 -23.11 -29.81
C PRO A 41 -12.83 -23.36 -29.53
N ALA A 42 -13.72 -22.64 -30.21
CA ALA A 42 -15.17 -22.74 -30.04
C ALA A 42 -15.67 -24.17 -30.29
N ALA A 43 -15.03 -24.91 -31.20
CA ALA A 43 -15.34 -26.32 -31.46
C ALA A 43 -15.02 -27.26 -30.28
N GLN A 44 -14.26 -26.80 -29.28
CA GLN A 44 -13.99 -27.54 -28.05
C GLN A 44 -14.99 -27.21 -26.94
N VAL A 45 -15.91 -26.27 -27.13
CA VAL A 45 -16.93 -25.95 -26.13
C VAL A 45 -18.20 -26.73 -26.44
N ALA A 46 -18.49 -27.76 -25.64
CA ALA A 46 -19.70 -28.56 -25.81
C ALA A 46 -20.91 -27.95 -25.08
N ALA A 47 -20.67 -27.33 -23.93
CA ALA A 47 -21.67 -26.65 -23.14
C ALA A 47 -21.07 -25.44 -22.44
N LEU A 48 -21.87 -24.39 -22.26
CA LEU A 48 -21.52 -23.18 -21.52
C LEU A 48 -22.77 -22.70 -20.79
N VAL A 49 -22.61 -22.42 -19.49
CA VAL A 49 -23.66 -21.87 -18.62
C VAL A 49 -23.08 -20.81 -17.70
N VAL A 50 -23.93 -19.91 -17.21
CA VAL A 50 -23.58 -18.93 -16.16
C VAL A 50 -24.42 -19.23 -14.93
N ALA A 51 -23.76 -19.60 -13.83
CA ALA A 51 -24.40 -20.09 -12.62
C ALA A 51 -23.92 -19.33 -11.37
N PRO A 52 -24.69 -19.29 -10.29
CA PRO A 52 -24.24 -18.71 -9.02
C PRO A 52 -22.97 -19.40 -8.49
N GLY A 53 -21.98 -18.62 -8.08
CA GLY A 53 -20.74 -19.11 -7.47
C GLY A 53 -20.90 -19.40 -5.97
N ARG A 54 -20.14 -20.38 -5.46
CA ARG A 54 -20.15 -20.79 -4.04
C ARG A 54 -19.91 -19.65 -3.04
N TYR A 55 -19.12 -18.65 -3.45
CA TYR A 55 -18.72 -17.53 -2.60
C TYR A 55 -19.47 -16.23 -2.94
N GLY A 56 -20.59 -16.32 -3.65
CA GLY A 56 -21.31 -15.18 -4.21
C GLY A 56 -20.81 -14.79 -5.60
N GLY A 57 -21.60 -13.96 -6.28
CA GLY A 57 -21.39 -13.57 -7.67
C GLY A 57 -21.71 -14.70 -8.66
N MET A 58 -21.60 -14.40 -9.96
CA MET A 58 -21.82 -15.38 -11.02
C MET A 58 -20.50 -15.98 -11.50
N MET A 59 -20.57 -17.23 -11.93
CA MET A 59 -19.49 -18.06 -12.41
C MET A 59 -19.79 -18.49 -13.84
N LEU A 60 -18.77 -18.49 -14.70
CA LEU A 60 -18.83 -19.16 -15.99
C LEU A 60 -18.45 -20.63 -15.81
N ALA A 61 -19.36 -21.54 -16.16
CA ALA A 61 -19.09 -22.97 -16.25
C ALA A 61 -19.13 -23.41 -17.72
N TYR A 62 -18.19 -24.24 -18.13
CA TYR A 62 -18.17 -24.78 -19.49
C TYR A 62 -17.58 -26.18 -19.55
N ARG A 63 -18.05 -26.97 -20.51
CA ARG A 63 -17.54 -28.31 -20.81
C ARG A 63 -16.61 -28.26 -22.01
N GLU A 64 -15.36 -28.60 -21.76
CA GLU A 64 -14.29 -28.65 -22.76
C GLU A 64 -14.15 -30.07 -23.33
N VAL A 65 -14.19 -30.20 -24.66
CA VAL A 65 -14.00 -31.46 -25.40
C VAL A 65 -12.75 -31.37 -26.26
N VAL A 66 -11.71 -32.09 -25.87
CA VAL A 66 -10.44 -32.17 -26.59
C VAL A 66 -10.31 -33.55 -27.21
N ALA A 67 -9.98 -33.62 -28.50
CA ALA A 67 -9.83 -34.89 -29.20
C ALA A 67 -8.87 -35.84 -28.48
N GLY A 68 -9.34 -37.05 -28.17
CA GLY A 68 -8.56 -38.08 -27.46
C GLY A 68 -8.48 -37.91 -25.95
N ARG A 69 -9.27 -37.01 -25.35
CA ARG A 69 -9.44 -36.85 -23.90
C ARG A 69 -10.90 -36.97 -23.52
N GLU A 70 -11.17 -37.44 -22.30
CA GLU A 70 -12.49 -37.35 -21.71
C GLU A 70 -12.91 -35.88 -21.58
N PRO A 71 -14.19 -35.52 -21.80
CA PRO A 71 -14.69 -34.18 -21.56
C PRO A 71 -14.36 -33.72 -20.14
N SER A 72 -14.05 -32.43 -19.98
CA SER A 72 -13.74 -31.86 -18.66
C SER A 72 -14.54 -30.59 -18.41
N ASP A 73 -15.18 -30.52 -17.26
CA ASP A 73 -15.92 -29.33 -16.81
C ASP A 73 -14.97 -28.35 -16.14
N ARG A 74 -15.15 -27.07 -16.49
CA ARG A 74 -14.32 -25.95 -16.06
C ARG A 74 -15.21 -24.89 -15.44
N PHE A 75 -14.69 -24.25 -14.40
CA PHE A 75 -15.40 -23.28 -13.59
C PHE A 75 -14.51 -22.04 -13.39
N ARG A 76 -15.04 -20.85 -13.66
CA ARG A 76 -14.30 -19.57 -13.64
C ARG A 76 -15.12 -18.45 -12.99
N THR A 77 -14.50 -17.74 -12.06
CA THR A 77 -15.07 -16.56 -11.38
C THR A 77 -14.13 -15.36 -11.54
N SER A 78 -14.66 -14.14 -11.38
CA SER A 78 -13.91 -12.88 -11.53
C SER A 78 -12.66 -12.77 -10.63
N GLY A 79 -12.67 -13.38 -9.44
CA GLY A 79 -11.56 -13.33 -8.49
C GLY A 79 -10.55 -14.49 -8.59
N SER A 80 -10.79 -15.48 -9.45
CA SER A 80 -9.89 -16.64 -9.56
C SER A 80 -8.77 -16.36 -10.54
N ALA A 81 -7.62 -15.91 -10.03
CA ALA A 81 -6.38 -15.73 -10.81
C ALA A 81 -5.71 -17.06 -11.25
N GLY A 82 -6.44 -18.19 -11.27
CA GLY A 82 -5.89 -19.48 -11.71
C GLY A 82 -6.22 -20.68 -10.82
N GLY A 83 -7.15 -20.56 -9.87
CA GLY A 83 -7.59 -21.68 -9.06
C GLY A 83 -8.85 -22.33 -9.62
N LEU A 84 -8.73 -23.54 -10.18
CA LEU A 84 -9.84 -24.48 -10.30
C LEU A 84 -10.21 -24.96 -8.88
N TYR A 85 -10.97 -24.15 -8.15
CA TYR A 85 -11.51 -24.58 -6.86
C TYR A 85 -12.77 -25.40 -7.13
N GLY A 86 -12.59 -26.72 -7.06
CA GLY A 86 -13.66 -27.69 -7.23
C GLY A 86 -14.81 -27.44 -6.27
N SER A 87 -15.99 -27.32 -6.86
CA SER A 87 -17.20 -28.09 -6.54
C SER A 87 -18.16 -27.81 -7.70
N GLU A 88 -18.32 -28.70 -8.69
CA GLU A 88 -19.21 -29.87 -8.61
C GLU A 88 -20.55 -29.55 -7.95
N ASP A 89 -21.06 -28.33 -8.13
CA ASP A 89 -22.49 -28.13 -7.92
C ASP A 89 -23.21 -29.06 -8.90
N ALA A 90 -23.85 -30.10 -8.37
CA ALA A 90 -24.47 -31.14 -9.17
C ALA A 90 -25.56 -30.57 -10.09
N GLU A 91 -26.17 -29.46 -9.68
CA GLU A 91 -27.13 -28.71 -10.50
C GLU A 91 -26.42 -28.07 -11.71
N THR A 92 -25.34 -27.32 -11.50
CA THR A 92 -24.54 -26.76 -12.61
C THR A 92 -24.00 -27.84 -13.55
N VAL A 93 -23.54 -28.99 -13.03
CA VAL A 93 -23.07 -30.12 -13.87
C VAL A 93 -24.23 -30.74 -14.66
N ALA A 94 -25.40 -30.89 -14.05
CA ALA A 94 -26.59 -31.38 -14.75
C ALA A 94 -27.04 -30.40 -15.86
N GLU A 95 -26.90 -29.09 -15.62
CA GLU A 95 -27.17 -28.06 -16.63
C GLU A 95 -26.18 -28.17 -17.81
N LEU A 96 -24.88 -28.37 -17.52
CA LEU A 96 -23.88 -28.63 -18.56
C LEU A 96 -24.18 -29.92 -19.34
N ASP A 97 -24.66 -30.97 -18.68
CA ASP A 97 -25.09 -32.22 -19.34
C ASP A 97 -26.27 -31.97 -20.29
N GLU A 98 -27.26 -31.19 -19.86
CA GLU A 98 -28.44 -30.83 -20.66
C GLU A 98 -28.06 -30.00 -21.88
N VAL A 99 -27.25 -28.95 -21.69
CA VAL A 99 -26.76 -28.09 -22.78
C VAL A 99 -25.87 -28.88 -23.75
N ALA A 100 -25.01 -29.77 -23.25
CA ALA A 100 -24.18 -30.61 -24.12
C ALA A 100 -25.02 -31.59 -24.96
N ALA A 101 -26.18 -32.02 -24.45
CA ALA A 101 -27.08 -32.93 -25.16
C ALA A 101 -27.95 -32.22 -26.21
N SER A 102 -28.22 -30.92 -26.07
CA SER A 102 -29.09 -30.17 -27.00
C SER A 102 -28.47 -30.00 -28.39
N ASN A 103 -27.13 -30.05 -28.49
CA ASN A 103 -26.36 -29.69 -29.70
C ASN A 103 -26.62 -28.26 -30.18
N ASP A 104 -27.01 -27.36 -29.28
CA ASP A 104 -27.18 -25.95 -29.60
C ASP A 104 -25.84 -25.33 -30.01
N SER A 105 -25.90 -24.41 -30.98
CA SER A 105 -24.73 -23.62 -31.35
C SER A 105 -24.24 -22.79 -30.16
N LEU A 106 -22.93 -22.51 -30.10
CA LEU A 106 -22.35 -21.73 -29.01
C LEU A 106 -23.02 -20.34 -28.84
N GLU A 107 -23.45 -19.71 -29.94
CA GLU A 107 -24.16 -18.43 -29.90
C GLU A 107 -25.52 -18.53 -29.20
N GLN A 108 -26.22 -19.65 -29.41
CA GLN A 108 -27.47 -19.97 -28.73
C GLN A 108 -27.20 -20.26 -27.25
N GLN A 109 -26.17 -21.06 -26.93
CA GLN A 109 -25.76 -21.32 -25.54
C GLN A 109 -25.43 -20.02 -24.78
N LEU A 110 -24.72 -19.08 -25.40
CA LEU A 110 -24.45 -17.75 -24.81
C LEU A 110 -25.76 -16.99 -24.54
N THR A 111 -26.70 -17.02 -25.48
CA THR A 111 -28.00 -16.34 -25.35
C THR A 111 -28.84 -16.96 -24.22
N ASP A 112 -28.89 -18.28 -24.15
CA ASP A 112 -29.61 -19.02 -23.11
C ASP A 112 -28.98 -18.84 -21.73
N SER A 113 -27.65 -18.69 -21.69
CA SER A 113 -26.86 -18.26 -20.52
C SER A 113 -27.00 -16.76 -20.21
N HIS A 114 -28.02 -16.10 -20.75
CA HIS A 114 -28.36 -14.71 -20.51
C HIS A 114 -27.32 -13.68 -20.95
N PHE A 115 -26.41 -14.04 -21.87
CA PHE A 115 -25.61 -13.01 -22.52
C PHE A 115 -26.45 -12.25 -23.55
N GLU A 116 -26.34 -10.93 -23.52
CA GLU A 116 -26.93 -10.04 -24.52
C GLU A 116 -25.95 -9.80 -25.66
N ARG A 117 -26.38 -10.03 -26.90
CA ARG A 117 -25.54 -9.78 -28.08
C ARG A 117 -25.37 -8.27 -28.28
N LEU A 118 -24.15 -7.77 -28.15
CA LEU A 118 -23.80 -6.36 -28.38
C LEU A 118 -23.43 -6.07 -29.84
N SER A 119 -22.84 -7.05 -30.53
CA SER A 119 -22.51 -6.98 -31.95
C SER A 119 -22.43 -8.38 -32.55
N GLU A 120 -22.03 -8.52 -33.82
CA GLU A 120 -21.97 -9.83 -34.49
C GLU A 120 -21.17 -10.86 -33.68
N ASN A 121 -20.05 -10.46 -33.10
CA ASN A 121 -19.10 -11.38 -32.45
C ASN A 121 -18.88 -11.06 -30.96
N VAL A 122 -19.72 -10.23 -30.35
CA VAL A 122 -19.56 -9.78 -28.96
C VAL A 122 -20.86 -9.92 -28.20
N TRP A 123 -20.78 -10.57 -27.05
CA TRP A 123 -21.88 -10.83 -26.13
C TRP A 123 -21.50 -10.37 -24.73
N ARG A 124 -22.46 -9.85 -23.98
CA ARG A 124 -22.25 -9.29 -22.63
C ARG A 124 -23.21 -9.94 -21.65
N TYR A 125 -22.66 -10.50 -20.59
CA TYR A 125 -23.39 -10.79 -19.37
C TYR A 125 -23.23 -9.58 -18.43
N ASN A 126 -24.33 -9.08 -17.88
CA ASN A 126 -24.31 -7.98 -16.91
C ASN A 126 -25.49 -8.10 -15.92
N ARG A 127 -25.34 -8.97 -14.93
CA ARG A 127 -26.36 -9.25 -13.89
C ARG A 127 -25.68 -9.62 -12.58
N ASP A 128 -26.37 -9.43 -11.46
CA ASP A 128 -25.93 -9.88 -10.13
C ASP A 128 -24.50 -9.42 -9.79
N ASP A 129 -24.23 -8.14 -10.03
CA ASP A 129 -22.93 -7.47 -9.84
C ASP A 129 -21.77 -8.13 -10.59
N THR A 130 -22.07 -8.98 -11.57
CA THR A 130 -21.10 -9.68 -12.40
C THR A 130 -21.23 -9.22 -13.84
N SER A 131 -20.11 -8.81 -14.42
CA SER A 131 -20.03 -8.51 -15.84
C SER A 131 -18.99 -9.40 -16.50
N MET A 132 -19.34 -9.95 -17.67
CA MET A 132 -18.47 -10.75 -18.52
C MET A 132 -18.72 -10.35 -19.96
N THR A 133 -17.68 -10.36 -20.78
CA THR A 133 -17.81 -10.12 -22.21
C THR A 133 -17.23 -11.31 -22.96
N ALA A 134 -18.07 -12.02 -23.71
CA ALA A 134 -17.66 -13.11 -24.58
C ALA A 134 -17.44 -12.58 -26.00
N VAL A 135 -16.33 -12.98 -26.61
CA VAL A 135 -15.96 -12.68 -27.99
C VAL A 135 -15.78 -13.99 -28.74
N LEU A 136 -16.55 -14.19 -29.81
CA LEU A 136 -16.44 -15.36 -30.69
C LEU A 136 -15.83 -14.93 -32.02
N ARG A 137 -14.61 -15.37 -32.31
CA ARG A 137 -13.87 -14.89 -33.49
C ARG A 137 -12.94 -15.96 -34.03
N ASP A 138 -12.92 -16.14 -35.36
CA ASP A 138 -12.01 -17.07 -36.05
C ASP A 138 -12.07 -18.51 -35.47
N GLY A 139 -13.25 -18.92 -35.01
CA GLY A 139 -13.45 -20.23 -34.37
C GLY A 139 -12.87 -20.33 -32.96
N GLN A 140 -12.57 -19.22 -32.29
CA GLN A 140 -12.11 -19.12 -30.91
C GLN A 140 -13.13 -18.36 -30.05
N LEU A 141 -13.43 -18.89 -28.87
CA LEU A 141 -14.17 -18.22 -27.81
C LEU A 141 -13.17 -17.65 -26.81
N SER A 142 -13.25 -16.34 -26.59
CA SER A 142 -12.58 -15.69 -25.47
C SER A 142 -13.61 -15.05 -24.54
N VAL A 143 -13.49 -15.27 -23.23
CA VAL A 143 -14.36 -14.62 -22.23
C VAL A 143 -13.52 -13.77 -21.30
N TYR A 144 -13.90 -12.49 -21.21
CA TYR A 144 -13.20 -11.45 -20.49
C TYR A 144 -14.02 -10.98 -19.29
N TRP A 145 -13.32 -10.65 -18.20
CA TRP A 145 -13.90 -10.00 -17.03
C TRP A 145 -13.36 -8.57 -16.92
N PRO A 146 -14.19 -7.61 -16.48
CA PRO A 146 -13.70 -6.28 -16.15
C PRO A 146 -12.56 -6.38 -15.14
N ALA A 147 -11.53 -5.58 -15.36
CA ALA A 147 -10.38 -5.39 -14.49
C ALA A 147 -10.70 -4.69 -13.15
N ASN A 148 -11.93 -4.80 -12.65
CA ASN A 148 -12.38 -4.04 -11.50
C ASN A 148 -11.69 -4.53 -10.20
N GLY A 149 -11.30 -3.59 -9.34
CA GLY A 149 -10.79 -3.88 -7.99
C GLY A 149 -9.27 -4.06 -7.88
N TYR A 150 -8.51 -3.84 -8.95
CA TYR A 150 -7.03 -3.97 -8.94
C TYR A 150 -6.30 -2.73 -8.41
N GLY A 151 -7.04 -1.77 -7.82
CA GLY A 151 -6.46 -0.49 -7.38
C GLY A 151 -5.93 0.37 -8.54
N MET A 152 -6.22 0.01 -9.79
CA MET A 152 -5.83 0.76 -10.99
C MET A 152 -7.04 1.32 -11.75
N ASP A 153 -8.27 0.97 -11.34
CA ASP A 153 -9.50 1.29 -12.06
C ASP A 153 -9.60 2.78 -12.38
N ASP A 154 -9.32 3.66 -11.42
CA ASP A 154 -9.41 5.11 -11.61
C ASP A 154 -8.35 5.63 -12.59
N VAL A 155 -7.12 5.09 -12.52
CA VAL A 155 -6.03 5.44 -13.45
C VAL A 155 -6.36 4.95 -14.86
N VAL A 156 -6.83 3.71 -14.99
CA VAL A 156 -7.20 3.08 -16.26
C VAL A 156 -8.35 3.84 -16.93
N ARG A 157 -9.40 4.20 -16.18
CA ARG A 157 -10.53 4.97 -16.71
C ARG A 157 -10.10 6.31 -17.30
N GLY A 158 -9.15 6.98 -16.67
CA GLY A 158 -8.56 8.23 -17.14
C GLY A 158 -7.45 8.09 -18.18
N SER A 159 -7.16 6.87 -18.66
CA SER A 159 -6.07 6.62 -19.60
C SER A 159 -6.54 6.46 -21.04
N GLU A 160 -5.64 6.77 -21.97
CA GLU A 160 -5.78 6.46 -23.39
C GLU A 160 -4.80 5.36 -23.80
N VAL A 161 -5.16 4.60 -24.84
CA VAL A 161 -4.24 3.63 -25.44
C VAL A 161 -3.23 4.36 -26.31
N ASP A 162 -1.95 4.33 -25.92
CA ASP A 162 -0.86 4.82 -26.75
C ASP A 162 -0.61 3.86 -27.91
N ARG A 163 -0.22 2.61 -27.59
CA ARG A 163 0.15 1.57 -28.57
C ARG A 163 0.25 0.17 -27.95
N VAL A 164 0.35 -0.84 -28.81
CA VAL A 164 0.83 -2.19 -28.42
C VAL A 164 2.36 -2.21 -28.49
N VAL A 165 3.00 -2.76 -27.48
CA VAL A 165 4.47 -2.91 -27.39
C VAL A 165 4.86 -4.37 -27.19
N GLN A 166 6.11 -4.72 -27.50
CA GLN A 166 6.70 -5.99 -27.11
C GLN A 166 7.40 -5.81 -25.77
N HIS A 167 6.92 -6.49 -24.73
CA HIS A 167 7.50 -6.42 -23.39
C HIS A 167 8.31 -7.69 -23.09
N PRO A 168 9.56 -7.58 -22.60
CA PRO A 168 10.37 -8.75 -22.25
C PRO A 168 9.80 -9.45 -21.03
N VAL A 169 9.74 -10.78 -21.08
CA VAL A 169 9.40 -11.66 -19.95
C VAL A 169 10.51 -12.70 -19.79
N TYR A 170 10.45 -13.51 -18.73
CA TYR A 170 11.52 -14.47 -18.41
C TYR A 170 11.86 -15.42 -19.58
N ASP A 171 10.86 -15.81 -20.39
CA ASP A 171 10.98 -16.79 -21.46
C ASP A 171 10.76 -16.21 -22.88
N GLY A 172 10.85 -14.88 -23.06
CA GLY A 172 10.74 -14.27 -24.38
C GLY A 172 10.22 -12.84 -24.35
N SER A 173 9.33 -12.52 -25.27
CA SER A 173 8.56 -11.27 -25.26
C SER A 173 7.09 -11.57 -25.49
N VAL A 174 6.24 -10.76 -24.89
CA VAL A 174 4.79 -10.80 -25.07
C VAL A 174 4.30 -9.46 -25.59
N GLU A 175 3.19 -9.46 -26.32
CA GLU A 175 2.47 -8.22 -26.59
C GLU A 175 1.91 -7.65 -25.29
N ALA A 176 2.05 -6.35 -25.13
CA ALA A 176 1.61 -5.62 -23.96
C ALA A 176 0.96 -4.30 -24.39
N LEU A 177 0.09 -3.76 -23.55
CA LEU A 177 -0.65 -2.53 -23.82
C LEU A 177 0.04 -1.36 -23.12
N ARG A 178 0.56 -0.40 -23.89
CA ARG A 178 1.03 0.88 -23.35
C ARG A 178 -0.15 1.84 -23.24
N LEU A 179 -0.36 2.36 -22.03
CA LEU A 179 -1.38 3.33 -21.69
C LEU A 179 -0.73 4.63 -21.25
N ASP A 180 -1.33 5.74 -21.66
CA ASP A 180 -0.98 7.09 -21.22
C ASP A 180 -2.15 7.64 -20.40
N GLY A 181 -1.93 7.76 -19.09
CA GLY A 181 -2.85 8.41 -18.16
C GLY A 181 -2.50 9.87 -17.93
N GLU A 182 -3.27 10.52 -17.07
CA GLU A 182 -3.13 11.96 -16.82
C GLU A 182 -1.80 12.34 -16.15
N TRP A 183 -1.30 11.50 -15.23
CA TRP A 183 -0.09 11.75 -14.44
C TRP A 183 0.96 10.64 -14.55
N MET A 184 0.65 9.53 -15.21
CA MET A 184 1.57 8.42 -15.45
C MET A 184 1.33 7.75 -16.79
N SER A 185 2.38 7.17 -17.34
CA SER A 185 2.31 6.21 -18.45
C SER A 185 2.80 4.85 -17.97
N TYR A 186 2.20 3.77 -18.46
CA TYR A 186 2.47 2.43 -17.95
C TYR A 186 2.09 1.35 -18.96
N THR A 187 2.66 0.18 -18.76
CA THR A 187 2.43 -0.99 -19.61
C THR A 187 1.63 -2.04 -18.83
N LEU A 188 0.63 -2.65 -19.48
CA LEU A 188 -0.14 -3.79 -18.94
C LEU A 188 0.17 -5.06 -19.72
N ILE A 189 0.32 -6.19 -19.02
CA ILE A 189 0.62 -7.50 -19.62
C ILE A 189 -0.47 -8.49 -19.23
N ALA A 190 -1.25 -8.98 -20.20
CA ALA A 190 -2.30 -9.95 -19.93
C ALA A 190 -1.71 -11.28 -19.39
N PRO A 191 -2.44 -11.99 -18.49
CA PRO A 191 -3.73 -11.62 -17.91
C PRO A 191 -3.60 -10.73 -16.67
N SER A 192 -2.41 -10.19 -16.37
CA SER A 192 -2.17 -9.35 -15.21
C SER A 192 -2.53 -7.88 -15.49
N LEU A 193 -2.95 -7.18 -14.43
CA LEU A 193 -3.23 -5.75 -14.44
C LEU A 193 -2.23 -4.96 -13.60
N HIS A 194 -1.19 -5.63 -13.11
CA HIS A 194 -0.09 -4.95 -12.43
C HIS A 194 0.66 -4.12 -13.48
N PRO A 195 0.72 -2.78 -13.31
CA PRO A 195 1.46 -1.95 -14.23
C PRO A 195 2.95 -2.31 -14.17
N VAL A 196 3.58 -2.36 -15.33
CA VAL A 196 5.03 -2.45 -15.49
C VAL A 196 5.52 -1.25 -16.31
N ASP A 197 6.82 -0.96 -16.26
CA ASP A 197 7.42 0.22 -16.89
C ASP A 197 6.62 1.51 -16.58
N ALA A 198 6.14 1.62 -15.34
CA ALA A 198 5.34 2.75 -14.91
C ALA A 198 6.23 3.97 -14.69
N GLU A 199 5.88 5.07 -15.35
CA GLU A 199 6.63 6.33 -15.33
C GLU A 199 5.67 7.48 -15.04
N MET A 200 6.00 8.31 -14.05
CA MET A 200 5.26 9.55 -13.81
C MET A 200 5.58 10.57 -14.91
N THR A 201 4.55 11.18 -15.48
CA THR A 201 4.68 12.27 -16.46
C THR A 201 4.68 13.64 -15.80
N ARG A 202 4.10 13.74 -14.60
CA ARG A 202 4.08 14.91 -13.71
C ARG A 202 3.85 14.47 -12.27
N ALA A 203 3.97 15.40 -11.33
CA ALA A 203 3.52 15.17 -9.96
C ALA A 203 2.01 14.83 -9.91
N ALA A 204 1.66 13.84 -9.10
CA ALA A 204 0.28 13.46 -8.81
C ALA A 204 -0.17 14.10 -7.50
N THR A 205 -1.44 14.50 -7.44
CA THR A 205 -2.09 14.97 -6.22
C THR A 205 -2.49 13.79 -5.33
N SER A 206 -2.69 14.04 -4.03
CA SER A 206 -3.19 13.02 -3.10
C SER A 206 -4.50 12.38 -3.55
N ALA A 207 -5.40 13.16 -4.17
CA ALA A 207 -6.66 12.65 -4.70
C ALA A 207 -6.46 11.70 -5.89
N GLU A 208 -5.55 12.02 -6.81
CA GLU A 208 -5.22 11.16 -7.97
C GLU A 208 -4.52 9.86 -7.55
N LEU A 209 -3.75 9.92 -6.47
CA LEU A 209 -3.20 8.73 -5.82
C LEU A 209 -4.29 7.98 -5.03
N GLY A 210 -5.49 8.51 -4.83
CA GLY A 210 -6.49 7.86 -3.98
C GLY A 210 -6.03 7.70 -2.52
N LEU A 211 -5.16 8.62 -2.06
CA LEU A 211 -4.76 8.68 -0.66
C LEU A 211 -5.96 9.18 0.16
N PRO A 212 -6.39 8.46 1.20
CA PRO A 212 -7.50 8.93 2.02
C PRO A 212 -7.08 10.19 2.77
N GLU A 213 -8.01 11.15 2.85
CA GLU A 213 -7.87 12.31 3.72
C GLU A 213 -7.70 11.85 5.17
N ILE A 214 -6.80 12.50 5.89
CA ILE A 214 -6.60 12.21 7.30
C ILE A 214 -7.70 12.93 8.10
N PRO A 215 -8.59 12.19 8.79
CA PRO A 215 -9.65 12.82 9.55
C PRO A 215 -9.07 13.65 10.68
N ARG A 216 -9.63 14.85 10.86
CA ARG A 216 -9.30 15.72 11.99
C ARG A 216 -10.23 15.44 13.15
N SER A 217 -9.67 15.14 14.31
CA SER A 217 -10.43 14.88 15.53
C SER A 217 -9.72 15.48 16.74
N ALA A 218 -10.46 16.22 17.57
CA ALA A 218 -9.95 16.76 18.83
C ALA A 218 -10.27 15.80 19.98
N GLU A 219 -9.25 15.44 20.74
CA GLU A 219 -9.36 14.62 21.94
C GLU A 219 -9.74 15.46 23.18
N PRO A 220 -10.29 14.85 24.25
CA PRO A 220 -10.58 15.55 25.50
C PRO A 220 -9.36 16.26 26.12
N SER A 221 -8.16 15.78 25.84
CA SER A 221 -6.88 16.39 26.23
C SER A 221 -6.56 17.71 25.53
N GLY A 222 -7.31 18.05 24.47
CA GLY A 222 -7.03 19.18 23.58
C GLY A 222 -6.11 18.82 22.41
N PHE A 223 -5.52 17.62 22.39
CA PHE A 223 -4.73 17.15 21.26
C PHE A 223 -5.62 16.94 20.04
N VAL A 224 -5.17 17.40 18.87
CA VAL A 224 -5.89 17.27 17.60
C VAL A 224 -5.16 16.25 16.71
N VAL A 225 -5.76 15.07 16.55
CA VAL A 225 -5.32 14.05 15.59
C VAL A 225 -5.55 14.58 14.17
N GLY A 226 -4.55 14.46 13.30
CA GLY A 226 -4.57 15.04 11.95
C GLY A 226 -4.47 16.57 11.91
N GLY A 227 -4.16 17.18 13.05
CA GLY A 227 -4.14 18.63 13.25
C GLY A 227 -2.79 19.17 13.70
N GLU A 228 -2.76 20.49 13.91
CA GLU A 228 -1.63 21.15 14.54
C GLU A 228 -1.83 21.19 16.05
N ASN A 229 -0.76 20.91 16.79
CA ASN A 229 -0.75 20.93 18.24
C ASN A 229 0.35 21.89 18.72
N ASP A 230 0.07 22.68 19.75
CA ASP A 230 1.12 23.44 20.41
C ASP A 230 1.96 22.52 21.32
N THR A 231 3.21 22.88 21.51
CA THR A 231 4.18 22.07 22.26
C THR A 231 3.82 21.96 23.75
N GLU A 232 3.07 22.92 24.32
CA GLU A 232 2.63 22.85 25.71
C GLU A 232 1.53 21.80 25.88
N THR A 233 0.55 21.77 24.98
CA THR A 233 -0.47 20.72 24.90
C THR A 233 0.17 19.34 24.80
N ILE A 234 1.15 19.14 23.90
CA ILE A 234 1.86 17.85 23.77
C ILE A 234 2.53 17.44 25.09
N ARG A 235 3.24 18.36 25.74
CA ARG A 235 3.92 18.08 27.02
C ARG A 235 2.96 17.77 28.16
N GLY A 236 1.74 18.31 28.10
CA GLY A 236 0.69 18.15 29.10
C GLY A 236 -0.14 16.88 28.95
N LEU A 237 0.06 16.09 27.88
CA LEU A 237 -0.73 14.90 27.63
C LEU A 237 -0.56 13.85 28.75
N THR A 238 -1.69 13.35 29.24
CA THR A 238 -1.74 12.16 30.10
C THR A 238 -2.29 10.94 29.35
N GLU A 239 -3.04 11.18 28.29
CA GLU A 239 -3.63 10.18 27.40
C GLU A 239 -3.49 10.60 25.93
N LEU A 240 -3.53 9.62 25.04
CA LEU A 240 -3.53 9.78 23.59
C LEU A 240 -4.34 8.64 22.98
N ASN A 241 -5.31 8.97 22.12
CA ASN A 241 -6.27 8.06 21.51
C ASN A 241 -6.97 7.12 22.53
N GLY A 242 -7.35 7.68 23.68
CA GLY A 242 -8.04 6.94 24.75
C GLY A 242 -7.16 6.02 25.60
N HIS A 243 -5.84 6.06 25.42
CA HIS A 243 -4.88 5.26 26.18
C HIS A 243 -3.92 6.15 26.96
N SER A 244 -3.45 5.72 28.14
CA SER A 244 -2.47 6.51 28.88
C SER A 244 -1.16 6.61 28.09
N VAL A 245 -0.46 7.74 28.20
CA VAL A 245 0.85 7.95 27.53
C VAL A 245 1.84 6.84 27.90
N GLU A 246 1.81 6.38 29.15
CA GLU A 246 2.66 5.29 29.65
C GLU A 246 2.36 3.96 28.94
N GLN A 247 1.09 3.67 28.68
CA GLN A 247 0.66 2.48 27.96
C GLN A 247 1.08 2.56 26.48
N VAL A 248 0.88 3.70 25.84
CA VAL A 248 1.31 3.93 24.45
C VAL A 248 2.84 3.80 24.33
N GLU A 249 3.60 4.37 25.28
CA GLU A 249 5.06 4.19 25.33
C GLU A 249 5.46 2.72 25.45
N ALA A 250 4.75 1.93 26.26
CA ALA A 250 5.04 0.51 26.44
C ALA A 250 4.85 -0.29 25.15
N TRP A 251 3.81 0.01 24.36
CA TRP A 251 3.60 -0.58 23.04
C TRP A 251 4.68 -0.21 22.02
N MET A 252 5.30 0.96 22.17
CA MET A 252 6.36 1.42 21.28
C MET A 252 7.74 0.82 21.59
N ARG A 253 7.91 0.11 22.72
CA ARG A 253 9.20 -0.51 23.07
C ARG A 253 9.46 -1.77 22.23
N PRO A 254 10.75 -2.15 22.03
CA PRO A 254 11.10 -3.41 21.39
C PRO A 254 10.44 -4.61 22.08
N ALA A 255 10.04 -5.61 21.30
CA ALA A 255 9.45 -6.84 21.82
C ALA A 255 10.33 -7.48 22.92
N GLY A 256 9.69 -7.90 24.03
CA GLY A 256 10.36 -8.57 25.15
C GLY A 256 10.95 -7.66 26.24
N TRP A 257 10.81 -6.34 26.11
CA TRP A 257 11.29 -5.32 27.06
C TRP A 257 10.18 -4.62 27.85
N ASP A 258 9.10 -5.35 28.18
CA ASP A 258 7.87 -4.86 28.85
C ASP A 258 6.68 -4.61 27.91
N SER A 259 6.78 -4.93 26.62
CA SER A 259 5.64 -4.89 25.71
C SER A 259 4.53 -5.85 26.20
N PRO A 260 3.28 -5.37 26.32
CA PRO A 260 2.13 -6.22 26.62
C PRO A 260 2.02 -7.40 25.64
N ARG A 261 1.64 -8.58 26.14
CA ARG A 261 1.53 -9.80 25.32
C ARG A 261 0.41 -9.76 24.28
N ASP A 262 -0.51 -8.82 24.42
CA ASP A 262 -1.68 -8.58 23.57
C ASP A 262 -1.43 -7.48 22.51
N PHE A 263 -0.18 -7.05 22.34
CA PHE A 263 0.25 -6.18 21.25
C PHE A 263 1.31 -6.88 20.41
N ASP A 264 1.12 -6.92 19.10
CA ASP A 264 2.12 -7.36 18.12
C ASP A 264 3.23 -6.31 18.03
N ALA A 265 4.06 -6.30 19.06
CA ALA A 265 5.11 -5.32 19.25
C ALA A 265 6.16 -5.41 18.13
N SER A 266 6.56 -4.23 17.65
CA SER A 266 7.70 -4.13 16.74
C SER A 266 8.95 -4.76 17.37
N GLN A 267 9.63 -5.61 16.62
CA GLN A 267 10.85 -6.29 17.10
C GLN A 267 11.94 -5.30 17.51
N ALA A 268 12.04 -4.15 16.82
CA ALA A 268 13.04 -3.13 17.14
C ALA A 268 12.47 -1.91 17.88
N GLY A 269 11.14 -1.80 17.99
CA GLY A 269 10.44 -0.72 18.68
C GLY A 269 10.40 0.61 17.90
N PHE A 270 9.35 1.38 18.13
CA PHE A 270 9.19 2.75 17.64
C PHE A 270 9.90 3.78 18.53
N LEU A 271 10.25 3.40 19.76
CA LEU A 271 11.06 4.19 20.69
C LEU A 271 12.27 3.37 21.13
N GLY A 272 13.45 3.99 21.11
CA GLY A 272 14.66 3.43 21.73
C GLY A 272 14.54 3.36 23.24
N ARG A 273 15.44 2.63 23.91
CA ARG A 273 15.36 2.33 25.35
C ARG A 273 15.19 3.55 26.26
N GLY A 274 15.87 4.65 25.92
CA GLY A 274 15.88 5.88 26.71
C GLY A 274 14.85 6.92 26.28
N ASP A 275 14.18 6.69 25.15
CA ASP A 275 13.34 7.70 24.54
C ASP A 275 12.04 7.88 25.34
N LYS A 276 11.50 9.10 25.30
CA LYS A 276 10.21 9.45 25.88
C LYS A 276 9.30 9.99 24.78
N LEU A 277 8.07 9.49 24.72
CA LEU A 277 7.11 9.79 23.67
C LEU A 277 6.86 11.30 23.61
N LEU A 278 6.44 11.91 24.73
CA LEU A 278 6.11 13.34 24.76
C LEU A 278 7.32 14.23 24.50
N ALA A 279 8.51 13.85 24.96
CA ALA A 279 9.73 14.60 24.66
C ALA A 279 10.08 14.55 23.16
N THR A 280 9.91 13.37 22.53
CA THR A 280 10.11 13.18 21.09
C THR A 280 9.12 14.02 20.29
N LEU A 281 7.82 13.89 20.59
CA LEU A 281 6.75 14.66 19.93
C LEU A 281 6.98 16.17 20.08
N ALA A 282 7.31 16.64 21.30
CA ALA A 282 7.54 18.06 21.56
C ALA A 282 8.75 18.60 20.78
N ARG A 283 9.86 17.86 20.72
CA ARG A 283 11.05 18.26 19.96
C ARG A 283 10.74 18.35 18.48
N ASP A 284 10.14 17.32 17.92
CA ASP A 284 9.89 17.24 16.49
C ASP A 284 8.81 18.26 16.05
N ASN A 285 7.80 18.53 16.89
CA ASN A 285 6.83 19.62 16.70
C ASN A 285 7.51 21.00 16.65
N ASP A 286 8.44 21.28 17.56
CA ASP A 286 9.16 22.56 17.56
C ASP A 286 10.01 22.75 16.29
N VAL A 287 10.66 21.70 15.77
CA VAL A 287 11.40 21.76 14.49
C VAL A 287 10.47 22.10 13.35
N VAL A 288 9.39 21.33 13.18
CA VAL A 288 8.44 21.49 12.06
C VAL A 288 7.79 22.87 12.07
N ARG A 289 7.30 23.32 13.23
CA ARG A 289 6.62 24.62 13.37
C ARG A 289 7.57 25.79 13.14
N LYS A 290 8.80 25.74 13.66
CA LYS A 290 9.79 26.82 13.47
C LYS A 290 10.26 26.95 12.02
N LEU A 291 10.18 25.88 11.23
CA LEU A 291 10.45 25.90 9.79
C LEU A 291 9.23 26.34 8.95
N GLY A 292 8.11 26.71 9.58
CA GLY A 292 6.91 27.16 8.86
C GLY A 292 6.18 26.03 8.12
N LEU A 293 6.34 24.80 8.58
CA LEU A 293 5.72 23.60 8.03
C LEU A 293 4.68 23.01 8.98
N THR A 294 3.89 22.07 8.47
CA THR A 294 2.96 21.26 9.27
C THR A 294 3.29 19.77 9.17
N HIS A 295 2.89 18.99 10.17
CA HIS A 295 3.06 17.54 10.13
C HIS A 295 2.30 16.89 8.97
N ALA A 296 1.14 17.45 8.59
CA ALA A 296 0.35 16.98 7.46
C ALA A 296 1.13 17.09 6.14
N GLU A 297 1.87 18.18 5.90
CA GLU A 297 2.67 18.36 4.67
C GLU A 297 3.81 17.33 4.57
N LEU A 298 4.50 17.08 5.68
CA LEU A 298 5.56 16.06 5.73
C LEU A 298 4.96 14.66 5.54
N GLY A 299 3.86 14.38 6.24
CA GLY A 299 3.17 13.09 6.17
C GLY A 299 2.60 12.79 4.78
N GLU A 300 2.02 13.78 4.11
CA GLU A 300 1.53 13.68 2.73
C GLU A 300 2.66 13.34 1.76
N SER A 301 3.82 14.00 1.87
CA SER A 301 4.98 13.73 1.03
C SER A 301 5.50 12.28 1.19
N VAL A 302 5.54 11.79 2.43
CA VAL A 302 5.94 10.41 2.75
C VAL A 302 4.91 9.41 2.23
N ARG A 303 3.61 9.66 2.45
CA ARG A 303 2.51 8.80 1.98
C ARG A 303 2.49 8.72 0.45
N ALA A 304 2.64 9.84 -0.25
CA ALA A 304 2.67 9.88 -1.70
C ALA A 304 3.83 9.04 -2.27
N ALA A 305 5.04 9.22 -1.76
CA ALA A 305 6.21 8.45 -2.21
C ALA A 305 6.03 6.94 -1.94
N GLY A 306 5.58 6.57 -0.75
CA GLY A 306 5.34 5.17 -0.38
C GLY A 306 4.24 4.53 -1.23
N PHE A 307 3.14 5.25 -1.45
CA PHE A 307 1.99 4.76 -2.18
C PHE A 307 2.30 4.58 -3.67
N VAL A 308 2.95 5.57 -4.30
CA VAL A 308 3.37 5.49 -5.71
C VAL A 308 4.26 4.27 -5.94
N SER A 309 5.22 4.04 -5.05
CA SER A 309 6.15 2.93 -5.19
C SER A 309 5.49 1.57 -4.93
N THR A 310 4.74 1.42 -3.83
CA THR A 310 4.16 0.13 -3.43
C THR A 310 2.95 -0.30 -4.25
N ARG A 311 2.11 0.65 -4.70
CA ARG A 311 0.91 0.34 -5.48
C ARG A 311 1.20 0.25 -6.98
N HIS A 312 2.05 1.13 -7.50
CA HIS A 312 2.26 1.27 -8.94
C HIS A 312 3.63 0.79 -9.42
N GLY A 313 4.52 0.36 -8.52
CA GLY A 313 5.85 -0.12 -8.88
C GLY A 313 6.77 0.97 -9.43
N ILE A 314 6.43 2.24 -9.22
CA ILE A 314 7.19 3.38 -9.73
C ILE A 314 8.42 3.57 -8.84
N THR A 315 9.60 3.48 -9.45
CA THR A 315 10.89 3.72 -8.77
C THR A 315 11.38 5.16 -8.95
N ASP A 316 10.97 5.84 -10.02
CA ASP A 316 11.36 7.22 -10.32
C ASP A 316 10.14 8.14 -10.13
N TYR A 317 10.01 8.66 -8.90
CA TYR A 317 8.89 9.45 -8.42
C TYR A 317 9.09 10.94 -8.77
N ILE A 318 8.05 11.58 -9.32
CA ILE A 318 7.98 13.04 -9.46
C ILE A 318 7.07 13.57 -8.36
N GLY A 319 7.65 14.26 -7.37
CA GLY A 319 6.90 14.88 -6.29
C GLY A 319 6.55 16.34 -6.54
N ALA A 320 5.96 16.98 -5.53
CA ALA A 320 5.59 18.39 -5.57
C ALA A 320 6.76 19.29 -6.01
N GLY A 321 6.45 20.37 -6.73
CA GLY A 321 7.47 21.25 -7.32
C GLY A 321 8.29 20.62 -8.45
N ASP A 322 7.80 19.53 -9.06
CA ASP A 322 8.48 18.74 -10.10
C ASP A 322 9.85 18.21 -9.68
N HIS A 323 10.07 18.03 -8.38
CA HIS A 323 11.27 17.38 -7.87
C HIS A 323 11.25 15.89 -8.17
N ARG A 324 12.42 15.36 -8.57
CA ARG A 324 12.59 13.94 -8.91
C ARG A 324 13.28 13.18 -7.79
N TYR A 325 12.79 11.96 -7.58
CA TYR A 325 13.23 11.09 -6.51
C TYR A 325 13.38 9.66 -7.01
N SER A 326 14.42 8.97 -6.57
CA SER A 326 14.51 7.52 -6.67
C SER A 326 13.98 6.88 -5.40
N VAL A 327 13.11 5.89 -5.54
CA VAL A 327 12.45 5.16 -4.44
C VAL A 327 12.78 3.68 -4.53
N GLN A 328 13.33 3.14 -3.46
CA GLN A 328 13.59 1.71 -3.30
C GLN A 328 12.68 1.16 -2.22
N ALA A 329 11.62 0.46 -2.62
CA ALA A 329 10.66 -0.12 -1.69
C ALA A 329 10.96 -1.59 -1.40
N GLN A 330 10.70 -1.98 -0.15
CA GLN A 330 10.74 -3.34 0.34
C GLN A 330 9.43 -3.65 1.06
N THR A 331 8.61 -4.50 0.45
CA THR A 331 7.35 -4.96 1.03
C THR A 331 7.56 -6.25 1.83
N SER A 332 7.00 -6.30 3.03
CA SER A 332 6.95 -7.48 3.88
C SER A 332 5.69 -8.31 3.63
N ARG A 333 5.71 -9.60 4.00
CA ARG A 333 4.53 -10.50 3.91
C ARG A 333 3.49 -10.27 5.01
N GLY A 334 3.80 -9.42 5.99
CA GLY A 334 2.93 -9.07 7.10
C GLY A 334 2.84 -7.55 7.24
N PHE A 335 2.05 -7.11 8.20
CA PHE A 335 1.90 -5.70 8.54
C PHE A 335 2.28 -5.46 10.00
N GLN A 336 2.73 -4.24 10.27
CA GLN A 336 2.91 -3.69 11.61
C GLN A 336 1.71 -2.80 11.92
N GLU A 337 1.06 -3.03 13.06
CA GLU A 337 0.03 -2.12 13.57
C GLU A 337 0.66 -0.85 14.15
N SER A 338 -0.06 0.27 14.00
CA SER A 338 0.23 1.52 14.67
C SER A 338 0.24 1.36 16.20
N PRO A 339 1.25 1.89 16.90
CA PRO A 339 1.28 1.88 18.36
C PRO A 339 0.21 2.79 18.98
N PHE A 340 -0.48 3.60 18.18
CA PHE A 340 -1.57 4.46 18.65
C PHE A 340 -2.94 3.78 18.64
N ARG A 341 -3.05 2.51 18.18
CA ARG A 341 -4.31 1.74 18.10
C ARG A 341 -5.43 2.44 17.31
N ASP A 342 -5.06 3.06 16.19
CA ASP A 342 -5.96 3.81 15.30
C ASP A 342 -6.33 3.02 14.03
N GLU A 343 -6.21 1.68 14.09
CA GLU A 343 -6.48 0.73 13.00
C GLU A 343 -5.57 0.90 11.76
N THR A 344 -4.64 1.85 11.78
CA THR A 344 -3.64 1.99 10.71
C THR A 344 -2.56 0.92 10.85
N ARG A 345 -2.08 0.48 9.69
CA ARG A 345 -1.07 -0.57 9.55
C ARG A 345 -0.20 -0.28 8.34
N GLY A 346 1.04 -0.74 8.39
CA GLY A 346 1.96 -0.64 7.27
C GLY A 346 2.75 -1.92 7.06
N GLY A 347 3.09 -2.21 5.81
CA GLY A 347 3.79 -3.43 5.42
C GLY A 347 5.01 -3.18 4.54
N ALA A 348 5.39 -1.91 4.35
CA ALA A 348 6.47 -1.55 3.44
C ALA A 348 7.41 -0.51 4.04
N ASP A 349 8.70 -0.77 3.89
CA ASP A 349 9.76 0.19 4.13
C ASP A 349 10.30 0.68 2.79
N PHE A 350 10.77 1.92 2.72
CA PHE A 350 11.34 2.45 1.50
C PHE A 350 12.42 3.49 1.76
N GLN A 351 13.37 3.57 0.84
CA GLN A 351 14.40 4.59 0.83
C GLN A 351 14.11 5.58 -0.31
N VAL A 352 13.97 6.86 0.03
CA VAL A 352 13.76 7.94 -0.94
C VAL A 352 15.03 8.73 -1.05
N THR A 353 15.50 8.94 -2.28
CA THR A 353 16.66 9.79 -2.59
C THR A 353 16.25 10.90 -3.54
N ASN A 354 16.49 12.15 -3.16
CA ASN A 354 16.33 13.29 -4.06
C ASN A 354 17.45 13.28 -5.09
N GLU A 355 17.11 13.14 -6.38
CA GLU A 355 18.09 12.98 -7.44
C GLU A 355 18.97 14.23 -7.65
N ARG A 356 18.44 15.40 -7.31
CA ARG A 356 19.14 16.68 -7.47
C ARG A 356 20.15 16.91 -6.35
N THR A 357 19.77 16.62 -5.11
CA THR A 357 20.60 16.93 -3.92
C THR A 357 21.40 15.74 -3.42
N GLY A 358 21.02 14.52 -3.77
CA GLY A 358 21.54 13.27 -3.21
C GLY A 358 21.14 13.04 -1.75
N ALA A 359 20.25 13.86 -1.18
CA ALA A 359 19.71 13.65 0.15
C ALA A 359 18.83 12.40 0.17
N THR A 360 18.97 11.59 1.21
CA THR A 360 18.29 10.30 1.34
C THR A 360 17.68 10.14 2.72
N VAL A 361 16.46 9.59 2.78
CA VAL A 361 15.78 9.25 4.02
C VAL A 361 15.16 7.85 3.91
N ALA A 362 15.29 7.06 4.97
CA ALA A 362 14.58 5.80 5.13
C ALA A 362 13.22 6.09 5.76
N LEU A 363 12.17 5.46 5.23
CA LEU A 363 10.77 5.72 5.54
C LEU A 363 10.01 4.40 5.62
N SER A 364 8.79 4.47 6.14
CA SER A 364 7.81 3.38 6.07
C SER A 364 6.43 3.95 5.75
N ASP A 365 5.56 3.11 5.18
CA ASP A 365 4.17 3.47 4.87
C ASP A 365 3.39 3.82 6.15
N LEU A 366 3.59 3.04 7.22
CA LEU A 366 3.07 3.35 8.55
C LEU A 366 3.62 4.67 9.11
N GLY A 367 4.89 4.99 8.83
CA GLY A 367 5.50 6.26 9.21
C GLY A 367 4.74 7.46 8.65
N GLY A 368 4.33 7.39 7.37
CA GLY A 368 3.51 8.45 6.75
C GLY A 368 2.18 8.69 7.46
N GLU A 369 1.49 7.64 7.90
CA GLU A 369 0.25 7.75 8.68
C GLU A 369 0.50 8.34 10.07
N MET A 370 1.51 7.85 10.80
CA MET A 370 1.83 8.34 12.15
C MET A 370 2.28 9.80 12.15
N ILE A 371 3.04 10.22 11.13
CA ILE A 371 3.42 11.62 10.95
C ILE A 371 2.18 12.47 10.70
N SER A 372 1.34 12.09 9.74
CA SER A 372 0.16 12.87 9.36
C SER A 372 -0.85 13.03 10.50
N ARG A 373 -1.00 11.99 11.33
CA ARG A 373 -1.99 11.93 12.42
C ARG A 373 -1.49 12.50 13.74
N TYR A 374 -0.24 12.20 14.12
CA TYR A 374 0.27 12.45 15.46
C TYR A 374 1.53 13.33 15.49
N GLY A 375 2.13 13.65 14.34
CA GLY A 375 3.43 14.32 14.29
C GLY A 375 4.55 13.45 14.86
N PHE A 376 4.45 12.12 14.76
CA PHE A 376 5.39 11.18 15.34
C PHE A 376 6.38 10.62 14.31
N TYR A 377 7.68 10.89 14.53
CA TYR A 377 8.79 10.55 13.63
C TYR A 377 9.69 9.42 14.18
N GLN A 378 9.13 8.61 15.07
CA GLN A 378 9.83 7.60 15.88
C GLN A 378 10.96 8.18 16.77
N GLY A 379 11.30 7.47 17.83
CA GLY A 379 12.27 7.93 18.83
C GLY A 379 13.72 7.95 18.31
N PRO A 380 14.59 8.84 18.82
CA PRO A 380 15.99 8.96 18.41
C PRO A 380 16.83 7.68 18.60
N GLY A 381 16.43 6.78 19.50
CA GLY A 381 17.07 5.48 19.67
C GLY A 381 16.42 4.34 18.87
N SER A 382 15.37 4.60 18.09
CA SER A 382 14.77 3.60 17.20
C SER A 382 15.55 3.54 15.87
N PRO A 383 15.82 2.33 15.32
CA PRO A 383 16.43 2.21 13.99
C PRO A 383 15.48 2.64 12.85
N TYR A 384 14.19 2.83 13.14
CA TYR A 384 13.18 3.25 12.18
C TYR A 384 12.98 4.77 12.15
N ARG A 385 13.79 5.55 12.89
CA ARG A 385 13.63 7.01 12.95
C ARG A 385 13.75 7.66 11.59
N SER A 386 12.71 8.40 11.25
CA SER A 386 12.63 9.27 10.08
C SER A 386 12.55 10.72 10.55
N ALA A 387 13.65 11.29 11.05
CA ALA A 387 13.62 12.61 11.70
C ALA A 387 13.02 13.69 10.76
N PRO A 388 12.25 14.67 11.28
CA PRO A 388 11.56 15.64 10.43
C PRO A 388 12.54 16.42 9.55
N GLU A 389 13.71 16.78 10.06
CA GLU A 389 14.73 17.47 9.27
C GLU A 389 15.29 16.63 8.11
N ASP A 390 15.38 15.30 8.23
CA ASP A 390 15.88 14.44 7.15
C ASP A 390 14.83 14.28 6.04
N ILE A 391 13.55 14.21 6.42
CA ILE A 391 12.41 14.27 5.50
C ILE A 391 12.44 15.60 4.74
N ILE A 392 12.49 16.73 5.46
CA ILE A 392 12.47 18.08 4.86
C ILE A 392 13.65 18.27 3.90
N ARG A 393 14.86 17.82 4.26
CA ARG A 393 16.03 17.92 3.36
C ARG A 393 15.87 17.08 2.10
N THR A 394 15.20 15.94 2.22
CA THR A 394 15.00 15.04 1.09
C THR A 394 13.95 15.61 0.14
N PHE A 395 12.77 15.97 0.63
CA PHE A 395 11.69 16.51 -0.21
C PHE A 395 11.96 17.98 -0.56
N GLY A 396 12.28 18.25 -1.82
CA GLY A 396 12.81 19.54 -2.28
C GLY A 396 11.88 20.72 -2.04
N ASP A 397 10.57 20.50 -2.19
CA ASP A 397 9.53 21.51 -2.02
C ASP A 397 9.39 21.90 -0.54
N LEU A 398 9.53 20.92 0.37
CA LEU A 398 9.60 21.16 1.80
C LEU A 398 10.89 21.91 2.18
N ALA A 399 12.05 21.51 1.62
CA ALA A 399 13.32 22.20 1.85
C ALA A 399 13.25 23.67 1.40
N GLU A 400 12.67 23.93 0.23
CA GLU A 400 12.51 25.28 -0.32
C GLU A 400 11.57 26.12 0.55
N LYS A 401 10.42 25.55 0.96
CA LYS A 401 9.49 26.20 1.89
C LYS A 401 10.11 26.49 3.26
N ALA A 402 10.99 25.61 3.74
CA ALA A 402 11.72 25.75 5.00
C ALA A 402 12.89 26.76 4.95
N GLY A 403 13.13 27.43 3.82
CA GLY A 403 14.23 28.39 3.66
C GLY A 403 15.59 27.75 3.34
N GLY A 404 15.62 26.47 2.98
CA GLY A 404 16.80 25.75 2.53
C GLY A 404 17.70 25.21 3.65
N GLU A 405 18.77 24.49 3.26
CA GLU A 405 19.62 23.71 4.16
C GLU A 405 20.23 24.52 5.32
N ALA A 406 20.65 25.76 5.07
CA ALA A 406 21.28 26.60 6.09
C ALA A 406 20.30 26.95 7.22
N GLU A 407 19.05 27.26 6.85
CA GLU A 407 18.00 27.59 7.81
C GLU A 407 17.55 26.35 8.59
N ILE A 408 17.39 25.21 7.90
CA ILE A 408 17.10 23.91 8.53
C ILE A 408 18.16 23.59 9.60
N LYS A 409 19.45 23.65 9.26
CA LYS A 409 20.53 23.39 10.25
C LYS A 409 20.48 24.35 11.44
N ARG A 410 20.22 25.63 11.19
CA ARG A 410 20.16 26.67 12.24
C ARG A 410 19.03 26.38 13.22
N ILE A 411 17.81 26.14 12.70
CA ILE A 411 16.63 25.85 13.52
C ILE A 411 16.79 24.54 14.29
N VAL A 412 17.28 23.48 13.64
CA VAL A 412 17.52 22.19 14.32
C VAL A 412 18.48 22.35 15.49
N ALA A 413 19.61 23.04 15.29
CA ALA A 413 20.57 23.28 16.37
C ALA A 413 19.97 24.11 17.52
N GLU A 414 19.15 25.11 17.20
CA GLU A 414 18.45 25.93 18.19
C GLU A 414 17.44 25.10 19.01
N VAL A 415 16.64 24.25 18.35
CA VAL A 415 15.67 23.37 19.01
C VAL A 415 16.37 22.32 19.87
N ASP A 416 17.40 21.66 19.35
CA ASP A 416 18.15 20.64 20.09
C ASP A 416 18.81 21.21 21.34
N ALA A 417 19.37 22.42 21.25
CA ALA A 417 19.93 23.12 22.41
C ALA A 417 18.86 23.41 23.48
N TYR A 418 17.67 23.85 23.06
CA TYR A 418 16.55 24.11 23.96
C TYR A 418 16.07 22.85 24.69
N HIS A 419 15.81 21.76 23.97
CA HIS A 419 15.34 20.50 24.58
C HIS A 419 16.42 19.84 25.44
N SER A 420 17.69 19.91 25.04
CA SER A 420 18.81 19.41 25.85
C SER A 420 18.93 20.16 27.18
N ALA A 421 18.72 21.49 27.18
CA ALA A 421 18.73 22.30 28.39
C ALA A 421 17.54 22.00 29.30
N ALA A 422 16.33 21.88 28.73
CA ALA A 422 15.12 21.53 29.47
C ALA A 422 15.26 20.16 30.17
N ASP A 423 15.77 19.15 29.45
CA ASP A 423 16.03 17.82 29.98
C ASP A 423 17.04 17.83 31.13
N ALA A 424 18.12 18.61 31.00
CA ALA A 424 19.12 18.75 32.04
C ALA A 424 18.54 19.38 33.32
N MET A 425 17.68 20.40 33.18
CA MET A 425 16.98 21.02 34.31
C MET A 425 15.99 20.06 34.97
N GLY A 426 15.23 19.28 34.19
CA GLY A 426 14.32 18.27 34.71
C GLY A 426 15.03 17.18 35.52
N ARG A 427 16.20 16.71 35.05
CA ARG A 427 17.04 15.77 35.81
C ARG A 427 17.62 16.37 37.10
N ALA A 428 18.01 17.64 37.07
CA ALA A 428 18.51 18.33 38.26
C ALA A 428 17.41 18.49 39.33
N ALA A 429 16.18 18.82 38.92
CA ALA A 429 15.03 18.97 39.81
C ALA A 429 14.63 17.64 40.48
N THR A 430 14.60 16.54 39.72
CA THR A 430 14.25 15.21 40.23
C THR A 430 15.36 14.59 41.09
N GLY A 431 16.64 14.79 40.72
CA GLY A 431 17.79 14.30 41.46
C GLY A 431 17.95 14.92 42.86
N TRP A 432 17.41 16.12 43.09
CA TRP A 432 17.43 16.76 44.41
C TRP A 432 16.44 16.12 45.40
N ALA A 433 15.28 15.64 44.92
CA ALA A 433 14.26 15.01 45.77
C ALA A 433 14.65 13.61 46.26
N GLY A 434 15.64 12.97 45.62
CA GLY A 434 16.09 11.62 45.93
C GLY A 434 17.37 11.52 46.77
N ARG A 435 17.96 12.63 47.23
CA ARG A 435 19.06 12.55 48.20
C ARG A 435 18.46 12.13 49.55
N PRO A 436 18.68 10.90 50.05
CA PRO A 436 18.30 10.57 51.41
C PRO A 436 19.02 11.57 52.32
N THR A 437 18.26 12.35 53.09
CA THR A 437 18.82 13.15 54.17
C THR A 437 19.68 12.22 55.02
N GLN A 438 21.01 12.40 54.96
CA GLN A 438 21.97 11.75 55.87
C GLN A 438 21.79 12.30 57.29
N ALA A 439 20.60 12.17 57.85
CA ALA A 439 20.31 12.36 59.27
C ALA A 439 20.20 10.96 59.88
N GLY A 440 21.32 10.25 59.97
CA GLY A 440 21.33 8.89 60.51
C GLY A 440 22.50 8.01 60.10
N ALA A 441 23.68 8.57 59.83
CA ALA A 441 24.89 7.75 59.77
C ALA A 441 25.29 7.34 61.20
N ALA A 442 24.74 6.22 61.67
CA ALA A 442 25.31 5.48 62.78
C ALA A 442 26.77 5.10 62.45
N ALA A 443 27.65 5.24 63.43
CA ALA A 443 29.09 5.03 63.29
C ALA A 443 29.44 3.67 62.65
N PRO A 444 30.51 3.59 61.85
CA PRO A 444 30.93 2.35 61.21
C PRO A 444 31.26 1.29 62.27
N SER A 445 30.51 0.20 62.27
CA SER A 445 30.84 -1.01 63.01
C SER A 445 32.11 -1.64 62.43
N ARG A 446 33.01 -2.04 63.33
CA ARG A 446 34.30 -2.70 63.06
C ARG A 446 34.15 -3.89 62.10
N PRO A 447 35.15 -4.14 61.22
CA PRO A 447 35.11 -5.28 60.32
C PRO A 447 35.32 -6.57 61.10
N ALA A 448 34.35 -7.49 61.01
CA ALA A 448 34.51 -8.87 61.42
C ALA A 448 35.38 -9.61 60.41
N THR A 449 36.54 -10.06 60.85
CA THR A 449 37.38 -11.07 60.19
C THR A 449 36.61 -12.37 60.04
N GLY A 450 36.35 -12.82 58.81
CA GLY A 450 35.58 -14.04 58.56
C GLY A 450 35.85 -14.69 57.21
N THR A 451 36.88 -15.55 57.19
CA THR A 451 37.06 -16.76 56.35
C THR A 451 36.83 -16.72 54.84
N ARG A 452 37.96 -16.77 54.12
CA ARG A 452 38.10 -17.28 52.74
C ARG A 452 37.43 -18.66 52.60
N ARG A 453 36.47 -18.79 51.67
CA ARG A 453 36.13 -20.07 51.03
C ARG A 453 36.72 -20.08 49.63
N ALA A 454 37.43 -21.16 49.33
CA ALA A 454 38.05 -21.46 48.04
C ALA A 454 37.00 -21.71 46.93
N PRO A 455 37.38 -21.58 45.65
CA PRO A 455 36.50 -21.89 44.53
C PRO A 455 36.35 -23.41 44.37
N ASP A 456 35.10 -23.87 44.24
CA ASP A 456 34.78 -25.24 43.88
C ASP A 456 34.93 -25.39 42.36
N VAL A 457 35.87 -26.23 41.96
CA VAL A 457 36.11 -26.66 40.59
C VAL A 457 35.41 -28.00 40.42
N ARG A 458 34.36 -28.06 39.59
CA ARG A 458 34.00 -29.29 38.87
C ARG A 458 33.48 -28.97 37.47
N GLY A 459 34.19 -29.50 36.48
CA GLY A 459 33.67 -29.63 35.12
C GLY A 459 32.83 -30.89 34.96
N ARG A 460 31.88 -30.81 34.03
CA ARG A 460 31.76 -31.67 32.85
C ARG A 460 30.79 -31.02 31.88
#